data_AF-A0A9D7VG96-F1
#
_entry.id   AF-A0A9D7VG96-F1
#
_cell.length_a   1.000
_cell.length_b   1.000
_cell.length_c   1.000
_cell.angle_alpha   90.00
_cell.angle_beta   90.00
_cell.angle_gamma   90.00
#
_symmetry.space_group_name_H-M   'P 1'
#
loop_
_entity.id
_entity.type
_entity.pdbx_description
1 polymer ?
#
loop_
_entity_poly.entity_id
_entity_poly.type
_entity_poly.pdbx_seq_one_letter_code
_entity_poly.pdbx_strand_id
1 'polypeptide(L)'
;MEIILPGFNIEAAIDSQWKSIKDKEITIQADRQLAEEAAVAALTKQFANELDACLEERIKTSLNIQVLPPKEISVFSVCAYFEFQNIGFYLRRHPKNYWEISYKEQLIPASADFLQKQLLSELGKVKNASVI
;
A
#
# COMPACT_ATOMS: atom_id res chain seq x y z
N MET A 1 -58.59 28.04 -32.92
CA MET A 1 -58.07 27.27 -31.78
C MET A 1 -56.64 26.92 -32.16
N GLU A 2 -55.68 27.74 -31.75
CA GLU A 2 -54.27 27.51 -32.06
C GLU A 2 -53.74 26.44 -31.10
N ILE A 3 -53.23 25.35 -31.65
CA ILE A 3 -52.54 24.32 -30.90
C ILE A 3 -51.14 24.89 -30.61
N ILE A 4 -50.96 25.44 -29.42
CA ILE A 4 -49.64 25.83 -28.92
C ILE A 4 -48.92 24.53 -28.55
N LEU A 5 -48.04 24.05 -29.42
CA LEU A 5 -47.08 23.00 -29.06
C LEU A 5 -46.19 23.56 -27.94
N PRO A 6 -46.07 22.89 -26.77
CA PRO A 6 -45.18 23.35 -25.73
C PRO A 6 -43.76 23.34 -26.30
N GLY A 7 -43.18 24.53 -26.44
CA GLY A 7 -41.84 24.73 -26.98
C GLY A 7 -40.83 23.96 -26.15
N PHE A 8 -40.09 23.07 -26.80
CA PHE A 8 -38.97 22.38 -26.19
C PHE A 8 -37.93 23.40 -25.71
N ASN A 9 -37.73 23.50 -24.39
CA ASN A 9 -36.73 24.39 -23.81
C ASN A 9 -35.36 23.69 -23.83
N ILE A 10 -34.55 24.04 -24.83
CA ILE A 10 -33.21 23.50 -25.06
C ILE A 10 -32.29 23.77 -23.85
N GLU A 11 -32.40 24.93 -23.19
CA GLU A 11 -31.56 25.30 -22.04
C GLU A 11 -31.83 24.39 -20.85
N ALA A 12 -33.11 24.17 -20.52
CA ALA A 12 -33.49 23.26 -19.43
C ALA A 12 -33.06 21.80 -19.70
N ALA A 13 -33.08 21.37 -20.98
CA ALA A 13 -32.60 20.05 -21.38
C ALA A 13 -31.08 19.93 -21.23
N ILE A 14 -30.31 20.98 -21.60
CA ILE A 14 -28.86 21.05 -21.43
C ILE A 14 -28.49 21.01 -19.94
N ASP A 15 -29.15 21.82 -19.10
CA ASP A 15 -28.89 21.86 -17.66
C ASP A 15 -29.16 20.50 -16.99
N SER A 16 -30.24 19.83 -17.39
CA SER A 16 -30.56 18.50 -16.89
C SER A 16 -29.52 17.45 -17.29
N GLN A 17 -29.01 17.51 -18.54
CA GLN A 17 -27.97 16.59 -18.99
C GLN A 17 -26.64 16.85 -18.29
N TRP A 18 -26.25 18.13 -18.14
CA TRP A 18 -25.03 18.51 -17.45
C TRP A 18 -25.05 18.09 -15.98
N LYS A 19 -26.16 18.30 -15.28
CA LYS A 19 -26.35 17.83 -13.91
C LYS A 19 -26.20 16.30 -13.80
N SER A 20 -26.85 15.56 -14.69
CA SER A 20 -26.73 14.09 -14.75
C SER A 20 -25.29 13.61 -14.98
N ILE A 21 -24.51 14.29 -15.84
CA ILE A 21 -23.09 13.97 -16.07
C ILE A 21 -22.28 14.23 -14.79
N LYS A 22 -22.46 15.39 -14.17
CA LYS A 22 -21.76 15.77 -12.94
C LYS A 22 -22.07 14.80 -11.79
N ASP A 23 -23.33 14.42 -11.62
CA ASP A 23 -23.77 13.48 -10.59
C ASP A 23 -23.14 12.09 -10.81
N LYS A 24 -23.02 11.66 -12.08
CA LYS A 24 -22.30 10.42 -12.45
C LYS A 24 -20.80 10.51 -12.17
N GLU A 25 -20.15 11.62 -12.51
CA GLU A 25 -18.73 11.82 -12.20
C GLU A 25 -18.46 11.77 -10.70
N ILE A 26 -19.29 12.43 -9.89
CA ILE A 26 -19.18 12.40 -8.43
C ILE A 26 -19.32 10.95 -7.93
N THR A 27 -20.31 10.21 -8.42
CA THR A 27 -20.51 8.80 -8.05
C THR A 27 -19.30 7.94 -8.45
N ILE A 28 -18.79 8.09 -9.68
CA ILE A 28 -17.62 7.34 -10.16
C ILE A 28 -16.37 7.66 -9.31
N GLN A 29 -16.17 8.93 -8.95
CA GLN A 29 -15.05 9.33 -8.09
C GLN A 29 -15.17 8.71 -6.69
N ALA A 30 -16.37 8.73 -6.11
CA ALA A 30 -16.64 8.08 -4.82
C ALA A 30 -16.41 6.56 -4.89
N ASP A 31 -16.92 5.89 -5.93
CA ASP A 31 -16.75 4.45 -6.12
C ASP A 31 -15.27 4.07 -6.31
N ARG A 32 -14.51 4.89 -7.06
CA ARG A 32 -13.05 4.71 -7.21
C ARG A 32 -12.34 4.82 -5.87
N GLN A 33 -12.63 5.86 -5.10
CA GLN A 33 -12.02 6.04 -3.79
C GLN A 33 -12.33 4.86 -2.86
N LEU A 34 -13.57 4.38 -2.82
CA LEU A 34 -13.95 3.21 -2.03
C LEU A 34 -13.23 1.93 -2.49
N ALA A 35 -13.09 1.74 -3.80
CA ALA A 35 -12.36 0.59 -4.35
C ALA A 35 -10.86 0.65 -4.01
N GLU A 36 -10.26 1.85 -4.06
CA GLU A 36 -8.86 2.07 -3.68
C GLU A 36 -8.63 1.78 -2.19
N GLU A 37 -9.48 2.32 -1.31
CA GLU A 37 -9.42 2.07 0.13
C GLU A 37 -9.56 0.57 0.45
N ALA A 38 -10.51 -0.11 -0.19
CA ALA A 38 -10.70 -1.55 -0.03
C ALA A 38 -9.48 -2.36 -0.53
N ALA A 39 -8.90 -1.98 -1.68
CA ALA A 39 -7.71 -2.63 -2.22
C ALA A 39 -6.49 -2.45 -1.31
N VAL A 40 -6.26 -1.23 -0.80
CA VAL A 40 -5.18 -0.94 0.14
C VAL A 40 -5.33 -1.76 1.42
N ALA A 41 -6.53 -1.83 1.99
CA ALA A 41 -6.80 -2.63 3.17
C ALA A 41 -6.55 -4.13 2.93
N ALA A 42 -7.00 -4.66 1.79
CA ALA A 42 -6.79 -6.06 1.42
C ALA A 42 -5.30 -6.40 1.25
N LEU A 43 -4.55 -5.59 0.51
CA LEU A 43 -3.12 -5.78 0.29
C LEU A 43 -2.33 -5.67 1.60
N THR A 44 -2.65 -4.69 2.44
CA THR A 44 -1.98 -4.49 3.73
C THR A 44 -2.22 -5.68 4.65
N LYS A 45 -3.45 -6.19 4.71
CA LYS A 45 -3.79 -7.38 5.50
C LYS A 45 -3.09 -8.64 4.97
N GLN A 46 -3.06 -8.83 3.65
CA GLN A 46 -2.35 -9.95 3.05
C GLN A 46 -0.86 -9.92 3.40
N PHE A 47 -0.21 -8.77 3.22
CA PHE A 47 1.20 -8.60 3.55
C PHE A 47 1.48 -8.88 5.03
N ALA A 48 0.64 -8.38 5.94
CA ALA A 48 0.78 -8.65 7.37
C ALA A 48 0.71 -10.15 7.66
N ASN A 49 -0.27 -10.87 7.09
CA ASN A 49 -0.38 -12.31 7.26
C ASN A 49 0.86 -13.06 6.71
N GLU A 50 1.39 -12.64 5.56
CA GLU A 50 2.61 -13.23 4.99
C GLU A 50 3.82 -12.98 5.88
N LEU A 51 3.94 -11.78 6.46
CA LEU A 51 5.01 -11.44 7.40
C LEU A 51 4.90 -12.27 8.68
N ASP A 52 3.69 -12.44 9.22
CA ASP A 52 3.41 -13.23 10.42
C ASP A 52 3.78 -14.70 10.24
N ALA A 53 3.63 -15.23 9.02
CA ALA A 53 4.04 -16.60 8.70
C ALA A 53 5.57 -16.78 8.68
N CYS A 54 6.33 -15.71 8.44
CA CYS A 54 7.78 -15.77 8.24
C CYS A 54 8.58 -15.21 9.43
N LEU A 55 7.95 -14.42 10.30
CA LEU A 55 8.61 -13.70 11.39
C LEU A 55 7.83 -13.79 12.69
N GLU A 56 8.47 -14.29 13.73
CA GLU A 56 7.85 -14.47 15.03
C GLU A 56 7.39 -13.14 15.66
N GLU A 57 6.23 -13.18 16.33
CA GLU A 57 5.60 -12.02 16.99
C GLU A 57 6.56 -11.27 17.93
N ARG A 58 7.32 -12.01 18.74
CA ARG A 58 8.28 -11.41 19.69
C ARG A 58 9.33 -10.55 18.99
N ILE A 59 9.77 -10.93 17.79
CA ILE A 59 10.77 -10.18 17.03
C ILE A 59 10.13 -8.94 16.44
N LYS A 60 8.94 -9.06 15.85
CA LYS A 60 8.18 -7.91 15.31
C LYS A 60 7.95 -6.85 16.37
N THR A 61 7.51 -7.26 17.55
CA THR A 61 7.27 -6.35 18.68
C THR A 61 8.56 -5.74 19.22
N SER A 62 9.63 -6.52 19.35
CA SER A 62 10.92 -6.00 19.83
C SER A 62 11.55 -4.98 18.88
N LEU A 63 11.35 -5.16 17.58
CA LEU A 63 11.82 -4.23 16.55
C LEU A 63 10.83 -3.09 16.27
N ASN A 64 9.64 -3.10 16.88
CA ASN A 64 8.57 -2.14 16.62
C ASN A 64 8.24 -2.04 15.11
N ILE A 65 8.06 -3.18 14.45
CA ILE A 65 7.80 -3.24 13.01
C ILE A 65 6.45 -2.61 12.69
N GLN A 66 6.45 -1.66 11.76
CA GLN A 66 5.27 -0.97 11.25
C GLN A 66 5.01 -1.38 9.80
N VAL A 67 3.81 -1.90 9.52
CA VAL A 67 3.38 -2.15 8.15
C VAL A 67 2.90 -0.83 7.55
N LEU A 68 3.58 -0.40 6.50
CA LEU A 68 3.27 0.81 5.77
C LEU A 68 2.39 0.46 4.56
N PRO A 69 1.20 1.07 4.44
CA PRO A 69 0.36 0.88 3.26
C PRO A 69 1.08 1.45 2.02
N PRO A 70 0.73 0.98 0.80
CA PRO A 70 1.26 1.55 -0.42
C PRO A 70 0.98 3.06 -0.45
N LYS A 71 2.03 3.88 -0.63
CA LYS A 71 1.89 5.32 -0.89
C LYS A 71 2.03 5.57 -2.40
N GLU A 72 1.06 6.30 -2.95
CA GLU A 72 0.94 6.85 -4.31
C GLU A 72 1.56 6.04 -5.46
N ILE A 73 0.67 5.49 -6.31
CA ILE A 73 0.69 5.17 -7.77
C ILE A 73 1.97 4.61 -8.44
N SER A 74 3.18 4.97 -8.01
CA SER A 74 4.45 4.54 -8.60
C SER A 74 5.13 3.36 -7.92
N VAL A 75 4.76 2.99 -6.69
CA VAL A 75 5.32 1.82 -5.99
C VAL A 75 4.23 1.04 -5.27
N PHE A 76 3.53 0.18 -6.01
CA PHE A 76 2.53 -0.77 -5.49
C PHE A 76 3.17 -1.86 -4.62
N SER A 77 3.81 -1.50 -3.51
CA SER A 77 4.26 -2.49 -2.54
C SER A 77 4.00 -2.02 -1.13
N VAL A 78 3.14 -2.76 -0.43
CA VAL A 78 3.11 -2.75 1.04
C VAL A 78 4.52 -3.13 1.51
N CYS A 79 5.03 -2.43 2.53
CA CYS A 79 6.31 -2.77 3.13
C CYS A 79 6.23 -2.72 4.65
N ALA A 80 7.11 -3.45 5.33
CA ALA A 80 7.33 -3.29 6.75
C ALA A 80 8.55 -2.41 6.98
N TYR A 81 8.48 -1.52 7.97
CA TYR A 81 9.56 -0.61 8.34
C TYR A 81 9.86 -0.73 9.83
N PHE A 82 11.14 -0.61 10.19
CA PHE A 82 11.58 -0.40 11.55
C PHE A 82 12.95 0.27 11.58
N GLU A 83 13.36 0.74 12.76
CA GLU A 83 14.68 1.33 12.97
C GLU A 83 15.49 0.50 13.97
N PHE A 84 16.76 0.26 13.64
CA PHE A 84 17.71 -0.40 14.54
C PHE A 84 19.05 0.33 14.51
N GLN A 85 19.49 0.83 15.67
CA GLN A 85 20.72 1.62 15.82
C GLN A 85 20.83 2.80 14.84
N ASN A 86 19.77 3.62 14.72
CA ASN A 86 19.69 4.75 13.78
C ASN A 86 19.74 4.35 12.29
N ILE A 87 19.44 3.09 11.98
CA ILE A 87 19.36 2.59 10.60
C ILE A 87 17.93 2.14 10.32
N GLY A 88 17.33 2.73 9.30
CA GLY A 88 16.04 2.28 8.78
C GLY A 88 16.18 0.98 7.99
N PHE A 89 15.34 0.01 8.33
CA PHE A 89 15.18 -1.25 7.63
C PHE A 89 13.82 -1.31 6.96
N TYR A 90 13.78 -1.86 5.75
CA TYR A 90 12.56 -2.13 5.00
C TYR A 90 12.48 -3.62 4.66
N LEU A 91 11.32 -4.22 4.92
CA LEU A 91 10.96 -5.57 4.51
C LEU A 91 9.92 -5.48 3.39
N ARG A 92 10.20 -6.10 2.25
CA ARG A 92 9.32 -6.07 1.08
C ARG A 92 9.11 -7.45 0.51
N ARG A 93 7.92 -7.69 -0.04
CA ARG A 93 7.60 -8.89 -0.79
C ARG A 93 7.94 -8.65 -2.26
N HIS A 94 8.92 -9.36 -2.78
CA HIS A 94 9.30 -9.26 -4.19
C HIS A 94 8.34 -10.07 -5.08
N PRO A 95 7.97 -9.58 -6.29
CA PRO A 95 7.06 -10.28 -7.22
C PRO A 95 7.49 -11.70 -7.61
N LYS A 96 8.80 -12.00 -7.56
CA LYS A 96 9.35 -13.34 -7.84
C LYS A 96 9.29 -14.30 -6.63
N ASN A 97 8.35 -14.09 -5.72
CA ASN A 97 8.12 -14.97 -4.58
C ASN A 97 9.26 -15.10 -3.54
N TYR A 98 10.08 -14.07 -3.35
CA TYR A 98 11.00 -13.95 -2.19
C TYR A 98 10.82 -12.64 -1.40
N TRP A 99 11.45 -12.53 -0.24
CA TRP A 99 11.48 -11.33 0.62
C TRP A 99 12.76 -10.53 0.41
N GLU A 100 12.66 -9.21 0.51
CA GLU A 100 13.79 -8.29 0.42
C GLU A 100 13.94 -7.53 1.73
N ILE A 101 15.15 -7.56 2.27
CA ILE A 101 15.58 -6.75 3.41
C ILE A 101 16.44 -5.63 2.84
N SER A 102 16.02 -4.37 3.01
CA SER A 102 16.77 -3.21 2.52
C SER A 102 17.15 -2.27 3.65
N TYR A 103 18.42 -1.86 3.67
CA TYR A 103 19.00 -0.90 4.62
C TYR A 103 20.32 -0.35 4.07
N LYS A 104 20.67 0.92 4.33
CA LYS A 104 21.95 1.55 3.90
C LYS A 104 22.39 1.18 2.46
N GLU A 105 21.50 1.36 1.48
CA GLU A 105 21.72 1.03 0.05
C GLU A 105 21.93 -0.47 -0.26
N GLN A 106 21.86 -1.34 0.74
CA GLN A 106 21.87 -2.78 0.56
C GLN A 106 20.47 -3.30 0.28
N LEU A 107 20.41 -4.35 -0.52
CA LEU A 107 19.20 -5.11 -0.81
C LEU A 107 19.57 -6.59 -0.70
N ILE A 108 19.06 -7.24 0.33
CA ILE A 108 19.39 -8.62 0.68
C ILE A 108 18.14 -9.48 0.43
N PRO A 109 18.20 -10.41 -0.54
CA PRO A 109 17.11 -11.35 -0.76
C PRO A 109 17.10 -12.43 0.33
N ALA A 110 15.89 -12.87 0.71
CA ALA A 110 15.66 -14.00 1.61
C ALA A 110 14.43 -14.78 1.13
N SER A 111 14.46 -16.11 1.20
CA SER A 111 13.24 -16.89 1.06
C SER A 111 12.38 -16.76 2.32
N ALA A 112 11.08 -17.09 2.23
CA ALA A 112 10.14 -17.03 3.35
C ALA A 112 10.66 -17.78 4.59
N ASP A 113 11.11 -19.03 4.42
CA ASP A 113 11.58 -19.90 5.51
C ASP A 113 12.86 -19.37 6.20
N PHE A 114 13.62 -18.51 5.53
CA PHE A 114 14.90 -18.00 6.01
C PHE A 114 14.88 -16.52 6.38
N LEU A 115 13.74 -15.83 6.16
CA LEU A 115 13.61 -14.39 6.40
C LEU A 115 14.08 -14.00 7.81
N GLN A 116 13.57 -14.67 8.84
CA GLN A 116 13.94 -14.39 10.23
C GLN A 116 15.44 -14.58 10.49
N LYS A 117 16.03 -15.67 10.00
CA LYS A 117 17.46 -15.95 10.18
C LYS A 117 18.31 -14.90 9.46
N GLN A 118 17.94 -14.53 8.24
CA GLN A 118 18.63 -13.51 7.47
C GLN A 118 18.52 -12.14 8.16
N LEU A 119 17.33 -11.77 8.63
CA LEU A 119 17.10 -10.51 9.35
C LEU A 119 17.99 -10.40 10.58
N LEU A 120 18.02 -11.44 11.43
CA LEU A 120 18.85 -11.46 12.62
C LEU A 120 20.36 -11.38 12.28
N SER A 121 20.78 -12.01 11.19
CA SER A 121 22.15 -11.91 10.67
C SER A 121 22.50 -10.48 10.27
N GLU A 122 21.64 -9.81 9.49
CA GLU A 122 21.86 -8.41 9.09
C GLU A 122 21.87 -7.44 10.29
N LEU A 123 20.97 -7.64 11.26
CA LEU A 123 20.98 -6.88 12.51
C LEU A 123 22.26 -7.11 13.31
N GLY A 124 22.76 -8.35 13.35
CA GLY A 124 24.04 -8.69 13.96
C GLY A 124 25.23 -7.98 13.29
N LYS A 125 25.25 -7.90 11.96
CA LYS A 125 26.28 -7.14 11.21
C LYS A 125 26.26 -5.66 11.58
N VAL A 126 25.07 -5.04 11.59
CA VAL A 126 24.91 -3.64 12.00
C VAL A 126 25.39 -3.42 13.44
N LYS A 127 24.97 -4.29 14.36
CA LYS A 127 25.36 -4.21 15.77
C LYS A 127 26.88 -4.29 15.95
N ASN A 128 27.57 -5.11 15.18
CA ASN A 128 29.02 -5.29 15.31
C ASN A 128 29.82 -4.23 14.54
N ALA A 129 29.26 -3.68 13.47
CA ALA A 129 29.87 -2.59 12.71
C ALA A 129 29.90 -1.26 13.50
N SER A 130 29.02 -1.09 14.50
CA SER A 130 29.01 0.08 15.38
C SER A 130 29.97 0.00 16.57
N VAL A 131 30.70 -1.11 16.73
CA VAL A 131 31.67 -1.35 17.83
C VAL A 131 33.12 -1.06 17.40
N ILE A 132 33.33 -0.67 16.14
CA ILE A 132 34.64 -0.29 15.56
C ILE A 132 34.65 1.23 15.35
#